data_AF-A0A959AWZ1-F1
#
_entry.id   AF-A0A959AWZ1-F1
#
_cell.length_a   1.000
_cell.length_b   1.000
_cell.length_c   1.000
_cell.angle_alpha   90.00
_cell.angle_beta   90.00
_cell.angle_gamma   90.00
#
_symmetry.space_group_name_H-M   'P 1'
#
loop_
_entity.id
_entity.type
_entity.pdbx_description
1 polymer ?
#
loop_
_entity_poly.entity_id
_entity_poly.type
_entity_poly.pdbx_seq_one_letter_code
_entity_poly.pdbx_strand_id
1 'polypeptide(L)'
;TCTARKPKAENVEYFASVKEAMDHGYRPCKVCHPLQMEGRVPEWLQGLLKELRENPEARIRDSELRSRGVTPSRVRRWFLKNYSMTFQAYQRMLRLNQAFGQIKYGERVTDAAFQNGYDSLSGFGEAFKNTTGFPPSESQDKALITITRMETPLGPMLAGATLEGICLLEFTDRRMLETQLKRLRRSLNAEVLPGNNPHFTGLYDQLQAYFSGNLKAFTLPLVLPGTDFQRQVWAALQAIPYGETRSYRQQAEAIGNPAAVRAVARANGDNRIAILIPCHRVIGADGSLTGYGGGLWRKQRLLDLEGHGGRWS
;
A
#
# COMPACT_ATOMS: atom_id res chain seq x y z
N THR A 1 25.17 -2.64 -5.36
CA THR A 1 26.36 -3.11 -6.10
C THR A 1 26.54 -4.59 -5.84
N CYS A 2 26.74 -5.41 -6.89
CA CYS A 2 26.76 -6.87 -6.80
C CYS A 2 28.17 -7.40 -6.47
N THR A 3 28.28 -8.34 -5.53
CA THR A 3 29.54 -9.01 -5.16
C THR A 3 29.81 -10.28 -5.98
N ALA A 4 28.94 -10.65 -6.92
CA ALA A 4 29.19 -11.77 -7.82
C ALA A 4 30.45 -11.52 -8.66
N ARG A 5 31.15 -12.61 -8.99
CA ARG A 5 32.29 -12.56 -9.92
C ARG A 5 31.83 -11.91 -11.23
N LYS A 6 32.51 -10.83 -11.62
CA LYS A 6 32.17 -10.12 -12.86
C LYS A 6 32.37 -11.07 -14.05
N PRO A 7 31.38 -11.21 -14.95
CA PRO A 7 31.57 -11.96 -16.18
C PRO A 7 32.65 -11.30 -17.04
N LYS A 8 33.30 -12.09 -17.89
CA LYS A 8 34.18 -11.55 -18.94
C LYS A 8 33.34 -10.72 -19.91
N ALA A 9 33.93 -9.68 -20.51
CA ALA A 9 33.23 -8.78 -21.42
C ALA A 9 32.57 -9.51 -22.61
N GLU A 10 33.21 -10.57 -23.11
CA GLU A 10 32.70 -11.45 -24.17
C GLU A 10 31.42 -12.23 -23.81
N ASN A 11 31.07 -12.34 -22.52
CA ASN A 11 29.90 -13.06 -22.02
C ASN A 11 28.81 -12.11 -21.48
N VAL A 12 28.80 -10.85 -21.91
CA VAL A 12 27.84 -9.83 -21.47
C VAL A 12 27.00 -9.35 -22.64
N GLU A 13 25.70 -9.56 -22.54
CA GLU A 13 24.69 -8.98 -23.43
C GLU A 13 23.95 -7.84 -22.72
N TYR A 14 23.61 -6.80 -23.48
CA TYR A 14 22.89 -5.62 -22.99
C TYR A 14 21.47 -5.62 -23.56
N PHE A 15 20.48 -5.48 -22.67
CA PHE A 15 19.07 -5.39 -23.02
C PHE A 15 18.53 -4.01 -22.62
N ALA A 16 17.53 -3.50 -23.33
CA ALA A 16 16.93 -2.20 -23.06
C ALA A 16 16.07 -2.23 -21.78
N SER A 17 15.63 -3.42 -21.36
CA SER A 17 14.88 -3.58 -20.12
C SER A 17 15.13 -4.92 -19.44
N VAL A 18 14.81 -4.98 -18.14
CA VAL A 18 14.86 -6.20 -17.34
C VAL A 18 13.90 -7.27 -17.88
N LYS A 19 12.74 -6.87 -18.42
CA LYS A 19 11.76 -7.77 -19.02
C LYS A 19 12.35 -8.48 -20.25
N GLU A 20 12.95 -7.71 -21.15
CA GLU A 20 13.56 -8.21 -22.38
C GLU A 20 14.68 -9.22 -22.11
N ALA A 21 15.50 -8.98 -21.08
CA ALA A 21 16.52 -9.94 -20.65
C ALA A 21 15.94 -11.28 -20.18
N MET A 22 14.80 -11.26 -19.48
CA MET A 22 14.13 -12.49 -19.02
C MET A 22 13.49 -13.26 -20.17
N ASP A 23 12.90 -12.55 -21.14
CA ASP A 23 12.30 -13.17 -22.33
C ASP A 23 13.37 -13.90 -23.18
N HIS A 24 14.63 -13.48 -23.10
CA HIS A 24 15.80 -14.15 -23.71
C HIS A 24 16.41 -15.28 -22.84
N GLY A 25 15.72 -15.70 -21.78
CA GLY A 25 16.13 -16.85 -20.96
C GLY A 25 17.15 -16.55 -19.87
N TYR A 26 17.55 -15.28 -19.68
CA TYR A 26 18.45 -14.91 -18.59
C TYR A 26 17.75 -14.94 -17.23
N ARG A 27 18.44 -15.51 -16.24
CA ARG A 27 17.93 -15.61 -14.86
C ARG A 27 18.55 -14.51 -13.98
N PRO A 28 17.78 -13.91 -13.06
CA PRO A 28 18.32 -12.96 -12.10
C PRO A 28 19.50 -13.55 -11.31
N CYS A 29 20.50 -12.70 -11.08
CA CYS A 29 21.68 -13.08 -10.30
C CYS A 29 21.27 -13.60 -8.91
N LYS A 30 21.74 -14.79 -8.55
CA LYS A 30 21.50 -15.41 -7.23
C LYS A 30 22.32 -14.81 -6.08
N VAL A 31 23.13 -13.79 -6.35
CA VAL A 31 23.98 -13.13 -5.33
C VAL A 31 23.40 -11.77 -4.97
N CYS A 32 23.23 -10.88 -5.93
CA CYS A 32 22.62 -9.58 -5.68
C CYS A 32 21.09 -9.58 -5.76
N HIS A 33 20.48 -10.69 -6.19
CA HIS A 33 19.05 -10.87 -6.29
C HIS A 33 18.31 -9.64 -6.88
N PRO A 34 18.67 -9.20 -8.10
CA PRO A 34 18.22 -7.93 -8.65
C PRO A 34 16.71 -7.90 -8.95
N LEU A 35 16.07 -9.08 -8.92
CA LEU A 35 14.63 -9.27 -9.05
C LEU A 35 13.96 -9.76 -7.76
N GLN A 36 14.71 -10.03 -6.68
CA GLN A 36 14.07 -10.20 -5.37
C GLN A 36 13.62 -8.83 -4.88
N MET A 37 12.40 -8.82 -4.36
CA MET A 37 11.65 -7.63 -4.00
C MET A 37 12.43 -6.74 -3.03
N GLU A 38 12.78 -5.54 -3.49
CA GLU A 38 13.16 -4.43 -2.61
C GLU A 38 11.90 -3.98 -1.84
N GLY A 39 11.55 -4.72 -0.79
CA GLY A 39 10.33 -4.47 -0.01
C GLY A 39 10.27 -5.21 1.32
N ARG A 40 10.73 -6.47 1.36
CA ARG A 40 10.64 -7.27 2.61
C ARG A 40 11.35 -6.59 3.78
N VAL A 41 10.61 -6.41 4.87
CA VAL A 41 11.15 -6.00 6.16
C VAL A 41 12.22 -7.03 6.58
N PRO A 42 13.48 -6.61 6.74
CA PRO A 42 14.55 -7.51 7.17
C PRO A 42 14.26 -8.11 8.55
N GLU A 43 14.65 -9.36 8.80
CA GLU A 43 14.41 -10.05 10.07
C GLU A 43 14.89 -9.24 11.29
N TRP A 44 16.07 -8.63 11.20
CA TRP A 44 16.63 -7.77 12.24
C TRP A 44 15.76 -6.54 12.58
N LEU A 45 14.82 -6.17 11.72
CA LEU A 45 13.92 -5.02 11.88
C LEU A 45 12.48 -5.44 12.22
N GLN A 46 12.09 -6.69 11.98
CA GLN A 46 10.71 -7.16 12.19
C GLN A 46 10.26 -6.97 13.63
N GLY A 47 11.09 -7.34 14.61
CA GLY A 47 10.77 -7.14 16.03
C GLY A 47 10.55 -5.67 16.41
N LEU A 48 11.38 -4.77 15.89
CA LEU A 48 11.25 -3.33 16.13
C LEU A 48 9.96 -2.75 15.52
N LEU A 49 9.60 -3.16 14.30
CA LEU A 49 8.34 -2.72 13.68
C LEU A 49 7.11 -3.34 14.33
N LYS A 50 7.23 -4.54 14.91
CA LYS A 50 6.17 -5.17 15.69
C LYS A 50 5.92 -4.36 16.97
N GLU A 51 6.97 -4.08 17.73
CA GLU A 51 6.88 -3.29 18.97
C GLU A 51 6.30 -1.89 18.72
N LEU A 52 6.74 -1.17 17.68
CA LEU A 52 6.18 0.14 17.36
C LEU A 52 4.71 0.10 16.92
N ARG A 53 4.20 -1.05 16.49
CA ARG A 53 2.79 -1.24 16.14
C ARG A 53 1.95 -1.54 17.38
N GLU A 54 2.51 -2.30 18.31
CA GLU A 54 1.88 -2.69 19.57
C GLU A 54 1.89 -1.54 20.59
N ASN A 55 2.97 -0.75 20.62
CA ASN A 55 3.18 0.38 21.52
C ASN A 55 3.61 1.64 20.72
N PRO A 56 2.68 2.31 20.00
CA PRO A 56 3.03 3.45 19.15
C PRO A 56 3.60 4.66 19.92
N GLU A 57 3.31 4.77 21.21
CA GLU A 57 3.84 5.77 22.15
C GLU A 57 5.32 5.59 22.49
N ALA A 58 5.89 4.42 22.21
CA ALA A 58 7.28 4.10 22.52
C ALA A 58 8.27 5.09 21.85
N ARG A 59 9.36 5.36 22.57
CA ARG A 59 10.47 6.22 22.12
C ARG A 59 11.77 5.42 22.12
N ILE A 60 11.96 4.61 21.07
CA ILE A 60 13.16 3.81 20.88
C ILE A 60 14.33 4.73 20.51
N ARG A 61 15.28 4.85 21.43
CA ARG A 61 16.48 5.69 21.27
C ARG A 61 17.62 4.92 20.60
N ASP A 62 18.61 5.65 20.08
CA ASP A 62 19.81 5.05 19.49
C ASP A 62 20.60 4.18 20.47
N SER A 63 20.58 4.49 21.77
CA SER A 63 21.19 3.67 22.83
C SER A 63 20.52 2.30 22.97
N GLU A 64 19.19 2.27 22.85
CA GLU A 64 18.39 1.06 22.94
C GLU A 64 18.49 0.19 21.68
N LEU A 65 18.60 0.82 20.50
CA LEU A 65 18.94 0.07 19.28
C LEU A 65 20.27 -0.67 19.45
N ARG A 66 21.28 -0.02 20.06
CA ARG A 66 22.60 -0.64 20.30
C ARG A 66 22.54 -1.78 21.31
N SER A 67 21.79 -1.65 22.41
CA SER A 67 21.65 -2.73 23.39
C SER A 67 20.99 -3.99 22.78
N ARG A 68 20.19 -3.82 21.73
CA ARG A 68 19.55 -4.89 20.95
C ARG A 68 20.42 -5.40 19.79
N GLY A 69 21.68 -4.98 19.69
CA GLY A 69 22.60 -5.38 18.61
C GLY A 69 22.30 -4.74 17.25
N VAL A 70 21.45 -3.71 17.19
CA VAL A 70 21.06 -3.03 15.94
C VAL A 70 21.78 -1.69 15.81
N THR A 71 22.54 -1.50 14.74
CA THR A 71 23.23 -0.22 14.49
C THR A 71 22.25 0.88 14.06
N PRO A 72 22.20 2.05 14.73
CA PRO A 72 21.27 3.13 14.37
C PRO A 72 21.39 3.63 12.93
N SER A 73 22.61 3.68 12.38
CA SER A 73 22.84 4.08 10.98
C SER A 73 22.26 3.09 9.97
N ARG A 74 22.15 1.80 10.32
CA ARG A 74 21.48 0.78 9.50
C ARG A 74 19.98 1.01 9.48
N VAL A 75 19.37 1.27 10.64
CA VAL A 75 17.94 1.61 10.76
C VAL A 75 17.65 2.87 9.95
N ARG A 76 18.42 3.94 10.15
CA ARG A 76 18.24 5.22 9.44
C ARG A 76 18.30 5.04 7.92
N ARG A 77 19.31 4.34 7.40
CA ARG A 77 19.43 4.09 5.95
C ARG A 77 18.23 3.30 5.41
N TRP A 78 17.76 2.30 6.15
CA TRP A 78 16.60 1.53 5.73
C TRP A 78 15.33 2.39 5.72
N PHE A 79 15.08 3.20 6.74
CA PHE A 79 13.92 4.11 6.77
C PHE A 79 13.98 5.21 5.71
N LEU A 80 15.16 5.78 5.44
CA LEU A 80 15.31 6.75 4.35
C LEU A 80 15.05 6.12 2.98
N LYS A 81 15.59 4.92 2.74
CA LYS A 81 15.37 4.20 1.47
C LYS A 81 13.91 3.81 1.29
N ASN A 82 13.26 3.33 2.35
CA ASN A 82 11.92 2.76 2.24
C ASN A 82 10.83 3.79 2.48
N TYR A 83 10.90 4.62 3.52
CA TYR A 83 9.85 5.56 3.93
C TYR A 83 10.16 7.03 3.61
N SER A 84 11.31 7.34 3.02
CA SER A 84 11.75 8.71 2.73
C SER A 84 11.82 9.61 3.99
N MET A 85 12.01 9.01 5.17
CA MET A 85 12.09 9.72 6.45
C MET A 85 13.04 9.00 7.41
N THR A 86 13.40 9.65 8.52
CA THR A 86 14.23 9.02 9.56
C THR A 86 13.38 8.12 10.45
N PHE A 87 14.01 7.18 11.15
CA PHE A 87 13.34 6.32 12.13
C PHE A 87 12.68 7.13 13.26
N GLN A 88 13.34 8.19 13.71
CA GLN A 88 12.82 9.09 14.74
C GLN A 88 11.61 9.89 14.24
N ALA A 89 11.62 10.32 12.98
CA ALA A 89 10.47 10.98 12.36
C ALA A 89 9.28 10.00 12.23
N TYR A 90 9.54 8.75 11.83
CA TYR A 90 8.52 7.70 11.75
C TYR A 90 7.85 7.46 13.11
N GLN A 91 8.64 7.23 14.18
CA GLN A 91 8.11 7.07 15.54
C GLN A 91 7.28 8.28 15.99
N ARG A 92 7.71 9.51 15.64
CA ARG A 92 6.94 10.72 15.94
C ARG A 92 5.59 10.72 15.24
N MET A 93 5.54 10.33 13.96
CA MET A 93 4.30 10.30 13.21
C MET A 93 3.32 9.25 13.75
N LEU A 94 3.80 8.11 14.25
CA LEU A 94 2.96 7.11 14.92
C LEU A 94 2.26 7.71 16.15
N ARG A 95 3.01 8.40 17.02
CA ARG A 95 2.46 9.09 18.19
C ARG A 95 1.48 10.19 17.83
N LEU A 96 1.77 10.95 16.77
CA LEU A 96 0.84 11.97 16.27
C LEU A 96 -0.44 11.36 15.68
N ASN A 97 -0.36 10.22 14.98
CA ASN A 97 -1.53 9.53 14.47
C ASN A 97 -2.45 9.07 15.61
N GLN A 98 -1.89 8.46 16.65
CA GLN A 98 -2.64 8.04 17.83
C GLN A 98 -3.28 9.23 18.57
N ALA A 99 -2.50 10.28 18.82
CA ALA A 99 -3.00 11.52 19.43
C ALA A 99 -4.11 12.19 18.58
N PHE A 100 -3.96 12.22 17.25
CA PHE A 100 -4.98 12.73 16.34
C PHE A 100 -6.28 11.96 16.53
N GLY A 101 -6.22 10.63 16.49
CA GLY A 101 -7.38 9.76 16.72
C GLY A 101 -8.07 10.10 18.03
N GLN A 102 -7.32 10.11 19.14
CA GLN A 102 -7.84 10.46 20.47
C GLN A 102 -8.58 11.81 20.49
N ILE A 103 -7.96 12.87 19.97
CA ILE A 103 -8.55 14.22 19.96
C ILE A 103 -9.81 14.27 19.09
N LYS A 104 -9.77 13.60 17.92
CA LYS A 104 -10.93 13.50 17.03
C LYS A 104 -12.12 12.83 17.73
N TYR A 105 -11.88 11.89 18.63
CA TYR A 105 -12.92 11.16 19.37
C TYR A 105 -13.21 11.73 20.77
N GLY A 106 -12.89 13.01 20.99
CA GLY A 106 -13.35 13.77 22.15
C GLY A 106 -12.38 13.80 23.33
N GLU A 107 -11.19 13.22 23.19
CA GLU A 107 -10.16 13.37 24.20
C GLU A 107 -9.60 14.79 24.23
N ARG A 108 -9.31 15.30 25.43
CA ARG A 108 -8.70 16.64 25.56
C ARG A 108 -7.31 16.62 24.96
N VAL A 109 -6.98 17.69 24.23
CA VAL A 109 -5.65 17.90 23.62
C VAL A 109 -4.52 17.69 24.64
N THR A 110 -4.74 18.10 25.89
CA THR A 110 -3.76 17.93 26.97
C THR A 110 -3.48 16.46 27.27
N ASP A 111 -4.53 15.66 27.39
CA ASP A 111 -4.44 14.27 27.79
C ASP A 111 -3.82 13.45 26.65
N ALA A 112 -4.29 13.68 25.42
CA ALA A 112 -3.72 13.08 24.22
C ALA A 112 -2.23 13.40 24.05
N ALA A 113 -1.79 14.63 24.35
CA ALA A 113 -0.38 15.00 24.26
C ALA A 113 0.49 14.18 25.23
N PHE A 114 0.13 14.15 26.52
CA PHE A 114 0.93 13.48 27.55
C PHE A 114 0.90 11.96 27.42
N GLN A 115 -0.25 11.36 27.08
CA GLN A 115 -0.35 9.92 26.86
C GLN A 115 0.48 9.44 25.68
N ASN A 116 0.62 10.26 24.63
CA ASN A 116 1.49 9.98 23.50
C ASN A 116 2.94 10.46 23.73
N GLY A 117 3.33 10.54 24.99
CA GLY A 117 4.69 10.73 25.45
C GLY A 117 5.26 12.11 25.16
N TYR A 118 4.47 13.18 24.98
CA TYR A 118 5.02 14.54 24.86
C TYR A 118 5.24 15.18 26.22
N ASP A 119 6.40 15.81 26.41
CA ASP A 119 6.79 16.42 27.68
C ASP A 119 6.20 17.84 27.87
N SER A 120 5.68 18.45 26.79
CA SER A 120 5.04 19.76 26.82
C SER A 120 3.97 19.92 25.75
N LEU A 121 2.95 20.73 26.04
CA LEU A 121 1.86 21.06 25.10
C LEU A 121 2.36 21.90 23.92
N SER A 122 3.31 22.80 24.15
CA SER A 122 3.92 23.60 23.08
C SER A 122 4.68 22.72 22.08
N GLY A 123 5.49 21.78 22.58
CA GLY A 123 6.22 20.83 21.73
C GLY A 123 5.30 19.88 20.98
N PHE A 124 4.19 19.45 21.61
CA PHE A 124 3.15 18.69 20.93
C PHE A 124 2.47 19.50 19.82
N GLY A 125 2.00 20.71 20.14
CA GLY A 125 1.30 21.58 19.19
C GLY A 125 2.15 21.92 17.97
N GLU A 126 3.44 22.22 18.17
CA GLU A 126 4.38 22.49 17.08
C GLU A 126 4.61 21.23 16.21
N ALA A 127 4.89 20.08 16.85
CA ALA A 127 5.09 18.83 16.11
C ALA A 127 3.85 18.40 15.33
N PHE A 128 2.67 18.57 15.91
CA PHE A 128 1.39 18.27 15.28
C PHE A 128 1.19 19.18 14.06
N LYS A 129 1.26 20.51 14.25
CA LYS A 129 1.10 21.49 13.16
C LYS A 129 2.11 21.29 12.04
N ASN A 130 3.37 20.98 12.34
CA ASN A 130 4.39 20.72 11.32
C ASN A 130 4.10 19.45 10.51
N THR A 131 3.34 18.50 11.06
CA THR A 131 3.02 17.23 10.40
C THR A 131 1.68 17.28 9.67
N THR A 132 0.65 17.87 10.27
CA THR A 132 -0.73 17.91 9.75
C THR A 132 -1.07 19.21 9.02
N GLY A 133 -0.31 20.28 9.27
CA GLY A 133 -0.56 21.62 8.72
C GLY A 133 -1.50 22.49 9.55
N PHE A 134 -2.08 21.99 10.65
CA PHE A 134 -3.05 22.70 11.50
C PHE A 134 -2.87 22.36 12.99
N PRO A 135 -3.35 23.20 13.92
CA PRO A 135 -3.24 22.93 15.34
C PRO A 135 -4.13 21.75 15.79
N PRO A 136 -3.78 21.04 16.87
CA PRO A 136 -4.55 19.89 17.36
C PRO A 136 -6.04 20.17 17.59
N SER A 137 -6.41 21.40 17.94
CA SER A 137 -7.81 21.81 18.16
C SER A 137 -8.70 21.70 16.92
N GLU A 138 -8.13 21.72 15.71
CA GLU A 138 -8.88 21.59 14.44
C GLU A 138 -9.06 20.12 14.00
N SER A 139 -8.66 19.15 14.83
CA SER A 139 -8.70 17.72 14.45
C SER A 139 -10.12 17.16 14.29
N GLN A 140 -11.13 17.79 14.90
CA GLN A 140 -12.52 17.31 14.82
C GLN A 140 -13.09 17.44 13.40
N ASP A 141 -12.73 18.51 12.68
CA ASP A 141 -13.24 18.82 11.33
C ASP A 141 -12.45 18.13 10.21
N LYS A 142 -11.46 17.30 10.58
CA LYS A 142 -10.52 16.68 9.66
C LYS A 142 -10.65 15.16 9.71
N ALA A 143 -10.70 14.52 8.55
CA ALA A 143 -10.59 13.07 8.48
C ALA A 143 -9.14 12.63 8.70
N LEU A 144 -8.96 11.36 9.10
CA LEU A 144 -7.65 10.74 9.24
C LEU A 144 -7.62 9.50 8.38
N ILE A 145 -6.69 9.46 7.43
CA ILE A 145 -6.31 8.25 6.71
C ILE A 145 -5.04 7.75 7.37
N THR A 146 -5.16 6.64 8.08
CA THR A 146 -3.98 5.95 8.60
C THR A 146 -3.41 5.08 7.48
N ILE A 147 -2.09 5.12 7.29
CA ILE A 147 -1.40 4.30 6.29
C ILE A 147 -0.40 3.33 6.92
N THR A 148 -0.25 2.17 6.31
CA THR A 148 0.80 1.21 6.68
C THR A 148 1.30 0.45 5.46
N ARG A 149 2.50 -0.11 5.54
CA ARG A 149 3.04 -0.97 4.50
C ARG A 149 2.73 -2.43 4.83
N MET A 150 2.37 -3.17 3.79
CA MET A 150 2.08 -4.59 3.86
C MET A 150 2.87 -5.34 2.80
N GLU A 151 3.46 -6.47 3.20
CA GLU A 151 4.12 -7.37 2.28
C GLU A 151 3.12 -8.34 1.68
N THR A 152 3.20 -8.56 0.37
CA THR A 152 2.41 -9.58 -0.33
C THR A 152 3.31 -10.41 -1.25
N PRO A 153 2.87 -11.59 -1.71
CA PRO A 153 3.58 -12.34 -2.75
C PRO A 153 3.78 -11.56 -4.06
N LEU A 154 3.03 -10.47 -4.28
CA LEU A 154 3.13 -9.59 -5.44
C LEU A 154 3.94 -8.31 -5.18
N GLY A 155 4.56 -8.20 -4.01
CA GLY A 155 5.39 -7.07 -3.60
C GLY A 155 4.76 -6.21 -2.52
N PRO A 156 5.52 -5.19 -2.08
CA PRO A 156 5.06 -4.26 -1.06
C PRO A 156 3.86 -3.45 -1.55
N MET A 157 2.87 -3.33 -0.67
CA MET A 157 1.69 -2.52 -0.87
C MET A 157 1.58 -1.48 0.25
N LEU A 158 1.04 -0.31 -0.08
CA LEU A 158 0.58 0.68 0.87
C LEU A 158 -0.92 0.49 1.10
N ALA A 159 -1.29 0.14 2.33
CA ALA A 159 -2.66 0.12 2.79
C ALA A 159 -2.99 1.46 3.44
N GLY A 160 -4.21 1.95 3.23
CA GLY A 160 -4.75 3.13 3.87
C GLY A 160 -6.19 2.89 4.30
N ALA A 161 -6.53 3.37 5.50
CA ALA A 161 -7.84 3.20 6.09
C ALA A 161 -8.29 4.46 6.82
N THR A 162 -9.58 4.80 6.68
CA THR A 162 -10.26 5.67 7.62
C THR A 162 -10.80 4.81 8.77
N LEU A 163 -11.68 5.36 9.59
CA LEU A 163 -12.37 4.56 10.60
C LEU A 163 -13.59 3.84 10.04
N GLU A 164 -14.14 4.28 8.91
CA GLU A 164 -15.23 3.55 8.24
C GLU A 164 -14.71 2.35 7.46
N GLY A 165 -13.47 2.36 6.94
CA GLY A 165 -12.93 1.22 6.22
C GLY A 165 -11.65 1.47 5.42
N ILE A 166 -11.25 0.46 4.64
CA ILE A 166 -10.10 0.54 3.73
C ILE A 166 -10.42 1.50 2.59
N CYS A 167 -9.56 2.49 2.37
CA CYS A 167 -9.69 3.50 1.32
C CYS A 167 -8.54 3.48 0.31
N LEU A 168 -7.49 2.69 0.59
CA LEU A 168 -6.33 2.51 -0.27
C LEU A 168 -5.72 1.12 -0.05
N LEU A 169 -5.38 0.44 -1.14
CA LEU A 169 -4.51 -0.71 -1.17
C LEU A 169 -3.80 -0.73 -2.53
N GLU A 170 -2.55 -0.30 -2.57
CA GLU A 170 -1.82 -0.11 -3.83
C GLU A 170 -0.36 -0.53 -3.74
N PHE A 171 0.20 -1.01 -4.86
CA PHE A 171 1.61 -1.36 -4.93
C PHE A 171 2.50 -0.13 -4.81
N THR A 172 3.55 -0.21 -3.98
CA THR A 172 4.40 0.96 -3.69
C THR A 172 5.21 1.44 -4.89
N ASP A 173 5.41 0.58 -5.89
CA ASP A 173 6.10 0.89 -7.14
C ASP A 173 5.16 1.46 -8.23
N ARG A 174 3.87 1.63 -7.93
CA ARG A 174 2.92 2.23 -8.86
C ARG A 174 3.24 3.71 -9.06
N ARG A 175 3.57 4.08 -10.31
CA ARG A 175 3.92 5.47 -10.70
C ARG A 175 2.90 6.54 -10.27
N MET A 176 1.63 6.17 -10.16
CA MET A 176 0.53 7.07 -9.80
C MET A 176 0.22 7.13 -8.29
N LEU A 177 0.90 6.37 -7.44
CA LEU A 177 0.56 6.26 -6.01
C LEU A 177 0.50 7.63 -5.32
N GLU A 178 1.51 8.47 -5.49
CA GLU A 178 1.55 9.82 -4.92
C GLU A 178 0.38 10.70 -5.36
N THR A 179 0.02 10.64 -6.64
CA THR A 179 -1.14 11.37 -7.17
C THR A 179 -2.44 10.83 -6.61
N GLN A 180 -2.57 9.50 -6.43
CA GLN A 180 -3.76 8.90 -5.84
C GLN A 180 -3.90 9.27 -4.37
N LEU A 181 -2.81 9.26 -3.59
CA LEU A 181 -2.79 9.72 -2.20
C LEU A 181 -3.21 11.19 -2.10
N LYS A 182 -2.67 12.07 -2.95
CA LYS A 182 -3.06 13.49 -2.98
C LYS A 182 -4.54 13.69 -3.30
N ARG A 183 -5.07 12.92 -4.25
CA ARG A 183 -6.51 12.97 -4.59
C ARG A 183 -7.38 12.45 -3.45
N LEU A 184 -6.99 11.34 -2.84
CA LEU A 184 -7.70 10.72 -1.72
C LEU A 184 -7.74 11.66 -0.51
N ARG A 185 -6.60 12.28 -0.18
CA ARG A 185 -6.47 13.31 0.86
C ARG A 185 -7.47 14.44 0.64
N ARG A 186 -7.56 14.96 -0.58
CA ARG A 186 -8.49 16.04 -0.94
C ARG A 186 -9.94 15.60 -0.90
N SER A 187 -10.27 14.45 -1.47
CA SER A 187 -11.65 13.97 -1.58
C SER A 187 -12.27 13.66 -0.21
N LEU A 188 -11.46 13.25 0.76
CA LEU A 188 -11.91 12.95 2.12
C LEU A 188 -11.67 14.10 3.10
N ASN A 189 -11.11 15.25 2.67
CA ASN A 189 -10.64 16.31 3.56
C ASN A 189 -9.84 15.74 4.74
N ALA A 190 -8.91 14.84 4.43
CA ALA A 190 -8.21 14.02 5.41
C ALA A 190 -6.74 14.40 5.53
N GLU A 191 -6.14 14.10 6.67
CA GLU A 191 -4.69 13.96 6.78
C GLU A 191 -4.24 12.52 6.61
N VAL A 192 -3.02 12.34 6.13
CA VAL A 192 -2.45 11.02 5.90
C VAL A 192 -1.26 10.83 6.84
N LEU A 193 -1.39 9.91 7.79
CA LEU A 193 -0.34 9.64 8.77
C LEU A 193 -0.05 8.14 8.84
N PRO A 194 1.22 7.71 8.97
CA PRO A 194 1.54 6.33 9.27
C PRO A 194 1.01 5.96 10.66
N GLY A 195 0.53 4.74 10.81
CA GLY A 195 -0.03 4.28 12.07
C GLY A 195 -0.63 2.89 11.97
N ASN A 196 -1.37 2.52 13.01
CA ASN A 196 -2.19 1.32 13.03
C ASN A 196 -3.68 1.69 12.93
N ASN A 197 -4.48 0.82 12.32
CA ASN A 197 -5.91 1.00 12.18
C ASN A 197 -6.61 -0.36 12.39
N PRO A 198 -7.79 -0.41 13.05
CA PRO A 198 -8.49 -1.67 13.32
C PRO A 198 -8.74 -2.53 12.07
N HIS A 199 -8.92 -1.91 10.90
CA HIS A 199 -9.17 -2.61 9.65
C HIS A 199 -7.93 -3.33 9.10
N PHE A 200 -6.72 -2.98 9.55
CA PHE A 200 -5.48 -3.56 9.01
C PHE A 200 -5.25 -5.01 9.42
N THR A 201 -5.68 -5.42 10.61
CA THR A 201 -5.58 -6.83 11.02
C THR A 201 -6.44 -7.71 10.11
N GLY A 202 -7.72 -7.36 9.95
CA GLY A 202 -8.61 -8.08 9.05
C GLY A 202 -8.14 -8.05 7.59
N LEU A 203 -7.57 -6.91 7.14
CA LEU A 203 -7.00 -6.81 5.81
C LEU A 203 -5.82 -7.79 5.61
N TYR A 204 -4.91 -7.85 6.58
CA TYR A 204 -3.78 -8.75 6.53
C TYR A 204 -4.23 -10.22 6.48
N ASP A 205 -5.12 -10.62 7.38
CA ASP A 205 -5.61 -11.99 7.49
C ASP A 205 -6.34 -12.42 6.20
N GLN A 206 -7.20 -11.56 5.66
CA GLN A 206 -7.93 -11.87 4.43
C GLN A 206 -7.02 -11.90 3.20
N LEU A 207 -6.00 -11.04 3.12
CA LEU A 207 -5.01 -11.12 2.05
C LEU A 207 -4.20 -12.41 2.13
N GLN A 208 -3.78 -12.83 3.32
CA GLN A 208 -3.09 -14.12 3.51
C GLN A 208 -3.96 -15.30 3.10
N ALA A 209 -5.24 -15.30 3.52
CA ALA A 209 -6.20 -16.32 3.13
C ALA A 209 -6.45 -16.34 1.61
N TYR A 210 -6.52 -15.17 0.97
CA TYR A 210 -6.68 -15.05 -0.48
C TYR A 210 -5.47 -15.61 -1.24
N PHE A 211 -4.25 -15.21 -0.87
CA PHE A 211 -3.02 -15.67 -1.52
C PHE A 211 -2.71 -17.16 -1.26
N SER A 212 -3.29 -17.76 -0.22
CA SER A 212 -3.24 -19.20 0.02
C SER A 212 -4.39 -19.98 -0.64
N GLY A 213 -5.29 -19.30 -1.37
CA GLY A 213 -6.43 -19.92 -2.05
C GLY A 213 -7.63 -20.26 -1.14
N ASN A 214 -7.57 -19.90 0.14
CA ASN A 214 -8.58 -20.21 1.15
C ASN A 214 -9.71 -19.18 1.25
N LEU A 215 -9.55 -18.00 0.62
CA LEU A 215 -10.57 -16.94 0.60
C LEU A 215 -10.90 -16.54 -0.84
N LYS A 216 -12.21 -16.52 -1.13
CA LYS A 216 -12.74 -16.17 -2.46
C LYS A 216 -13.48 -14.82 -2.48
N ALA A 217 -13.91 -14.32 -1.32
CA ALA A 217 -14.63 -13.07 -1.18
C ALA A 217 -14.12 -12.29 0.04
N PHE A 218 -13.81 -11.01 -0.16
CA PHE A 218 -13.43 -10.09 0.91
C PHE A 218 -14.67 -9.51 1.59
N THR A 219 -14.60 -9.28 2.90
CA THR A 219 -15.71 -8.73 3.70
C THR A 219 -15.35 -7.42 4.40
N LEU A 220 -14.18 -6.86 4.08
CA LEU A 220 -13.69 -5.62 4.69
C LEU A 220 -14.57 -4.44 4.26
N PRO A 221 -14.91 -3.53 5.19
CA PRO A 221 -15.60 -2.31 4.82
C PRO A 221 -14.67 -1.43 3.97
N LEU A 222 -15.22 -0.87 2.89
CA LEU A 222 -14.47 -0.05 1.93
C LEU A 222 -15.02 1.37 1.89
N VAL A 223 -14.11 2.35 1.79
CA VAL A 223 -14.44 3.76 1.58
C VAL A 223 -14.00 4.14 0.18
N LEU A 224 -14.97 4.42 -0.70
CA LEU A 224 -14.76 4.58 -2.15
C LEU A 224 -15.05 6.01 -2.62
N PRO A 225 -14.20 6.99 -2.30
CA PRO A 225 -14.38 8.35 -2.80
C PRO A 225 -14.13 8.38 -4.30
N GLY A 226 -15.16 8.78 -5.05
CA GLY A 226 -15.17 8.86 -6.49
C GLY A 226 -16.48 9.44 -6.99
N THR A 227 -16.55 9.75 -8.29
CA THR A 227 -17.80 10.19 -8.92
C THR A 227 -18.83 9.07 -8.92
N ASP A 228 -20.11 9.40 -9.13
CA ASP A 228 -21.18 8.40 -9.18
C ASP A 228 -20.89 7.33 -10.24
N PHE A 229 -20.39 7.75 -11.40
CA PHE A 229 -19.93 6.85 -12.45
C PHE A 229 -18.79 5.93 -11.99
N GLN A 230 -17.77 6.45 -11.30
CA GLN A 230 -16.69 5.62 -10.76
C GLN A 230 -17.21 4.60 -9.76
N ARG A 231 -18.11 5.00 -8.86
CA ARG A 231 -18.70 4.09 -7.85
C ARG A 231 -19.51 2.98 -8.51
N GLN A 232 -20.29 3.29 -9.56
CA GLN A 232 -21.00 2.26 -10.35
C GLN A 232 -20.03 1.29 -11.03
N VAL A 233 -18.96 1.79 -11.64
CA VAL A 233 -17.93 0.96 -12.28
C VAL A 233 -17.25 0.02 -11.27
N TRP A 234 -16.89 0.53 -10.09
CA TRP A 234 -16.26 -0.27 -9.03
C TRP A 234 -17.22 -1.25 -8.36
N ALA A 235 -18.52 -0.92 -8.27
CA ALA A 235 -19.55 -1.88 -7.85
C ALA A 235 -19.67 -3.03 -8.86
N ALA A 236 -19.68 -2.72 -10.16
CA ALA A 236 -19.67 -3.72 -11.21
C ALA A 236 -18.41 -4.60 -11.19
N LEU A 237 -17.23 -4.05 -10.81
CA LEU A 237 -16.03 -4.87 -10.58
C LEU A 237 -16.21 -5.85 -9.43
N GLN A 238 -16.73 -5.39 -8.28
CA GLN A 238 -16.94 -6.24 -7.11
C GLN A 238 -17.96 -7.36 -7.37
N ALA A 239 -18.88 -7.15 -8.30
CA ALA A 239 -19.84 -8.16 -8.73
C ALA A 239 -19.23 -9.28 -9.61
N ILE A 240 -18.00 -9.13 -10.12
CA ILE A 240 -17.32 -10.18 -10.88
C ILE A 240 -16.83 -11.27 -9.90
N PRO A 241 -17.33 -12.51 -9.97
CA PRO A 241 -16.93 -13.57 -9.04
C PRO A 241 -15.44 -13.95 -9.13
N TYR A 242 -14.95 -14.58 -8.07
CA TYR A 242 -13.62 -15.20 -8.08
C TYR A 242 -13.51 -16.26 -9.18
N GLY A 243 -12.43 -16.22 -9.96
CA GLY A 243 -12.21 -17.17 -11.06
C GLY A 243 -13.01 -16.87 -12.33
N GLU A 244 -13.71 -15.73 -12.37
CA GLU A 244 -14.37 -15.24 -13.56
C GLU A 244 -13.71 -13.98 -14.10
N THR A 245 -13.84 -13.78 -15.41
CA THR A 245 -13.41 -12.57 -16.09
C THR A 245 -14.56 -11.90 -16.83
N ARG A 246 -14.44 -10.60 -17.08
CA ARG A 246 -15.31 -9.85 -18.00
C ARG A 246 -14.47 -9.02 -18.95
N SER A 247 -15.01 -8.69 -20.11
CA SER A 247 -14.42 -7.64 -20.96
C SER A 247 -14.85 -6.25 -20.49
N TYR A 248 -14.09 -5.22 -20.88
CA TYR A 248 -14.50 -3.82 -20.64
C TYR A 248 -15.89 -3.50 -21.23
N ARG A 249 -16.26 -4.15 -22.35
CA ARG A 249 -17.59 -4.00 -22.96
C ARG A 249 -18.68 -4.61 -22.06
N GLN A 250 -18.46 -5.84 -21.60
CA GLN A 250 -19.41 -6.51 -20.69
C GLN A 250 -19.60 -5.72 -19.38
N GLN A 251 -18.53 -5.10 -18.86
CA GLN A 251 -18.64 -4.23 -17.70
C GLN A 251 -19.43 -2.94 -18.00
N ALA A 252 -19.24 -2.35 -19.19
CA ALA A 252 -20.00 -1.17 -19.63
C ALA A 252 -21.50 -1.49 -19.81
N GLU A 253 -21.82 -2.67 -20.33
CA GLU A 253 -23.19 -3.21 -20.41
C GLU A 253 -23.80 -3.42 -19.02
N ALA A 254 -23.04 -3.98 -18.07
CA ALA A 254 -23.49 -4.24 -16.71
C ALA A 254 -23.87 -2.96 -15.93
N ILE A 255 -23.28 -1.80 -16.28
CA ILE A 255 -23.66 -0.50 -15.71
C ILE A 255 -24.72 0.24 -16.55
N GLY A 256 -25.30 -0.41 -17.56
CA GLY A 256 -26.34 0.19 -18.41
C GLY A 256 -25.82 1.22 -19.42
N ASN A 257 -24.52 1.27 -19.71
CA ASN A 257 -23.95 2.21 -20.67
C ASN A 257 -22.93 1.53 -21.61
N PRO A 258 -23.40 0.76 -22.62
CA PRO A 258 -22.54 0.00 -23.53
C PRO A 258 -21.53 0.86 -24.30
N ALA A 259 -21.82 2.14 -24.54
CA ALA A 259 -20.93 3.07 -25.24
C ALA A 259 -19.76 3.57 -24.37
N ALA A 260 -19.82 3.39 -23.04
CA ALA A 260 -18.86 3.96 -22.09
C ALA A 260 -17.59 3.12 -21.89
N VAL A 261 -17.25 2.18 -22.79
CA VAL A 261 -16.10 1.26 -22.64
C VAL A 261 -14.79 1.97 -22.25
N ARG A 262 -14.45 3.07 -22.91
CA ARG A 262 -13.22 3.84 -22.59
C ARG A 262 -13.30 4.54 -21.22
N ALA A 263 -14.47 5.04 -20.85
CA ALA A 263 -14.69 5.67 -19.55
C ALA A 263 -14.61 4.64 -18.43
N VAL A 264 -15.17 3.44 -18.63
CA VAL A 264 -15.04 2.28 -17.73
C VAL A 264 -13.57 1.90 -17.56
N ALA A 265 -12.81 1.77 -18.66
CA ALA A 265 -11.37 1.46 -18.58
C ALA A 265 -10.59 2.51 -17.77
N ARG A 266 -10.91 3.81 -17.94
CA ARG A 266 -10.31 4.89 -17.14
C ARG A 266 -10.69 4.80 -15.67
N ALA A 267 -11.95 4.53 -15.36
CA ALA A 267 -12.42 4.36 -13.98
C ALA A 267 -11.81 3.12 -13.29
N ASN A 268 -11.61 2.01 -14.02
CA ASN A 268 -10.85 0.85 -13.54
C ASN A 268 -9.39 1.24 -13.24
N GLY A 269 -8.77 2.05 -14.10
CA GLY A 269 -7.43 2.59 -13.88
C GLY A 269 -7.32 3.51 -12.66
N ASP A 270 -8.42 4.15 -12.26
CA ASP A 270 -8.51 4.97 -11.05
C ASP A 270 -8.89 4.19 -9.79
N ASN A 271 -9.07 2.86 -9.88
CA ASN A 271 -9.16 2.01 -8.70
C ASN A 271 -7.89 2.19 -7.83
N ARG A 272 -8.11 2.36 -6.53
CA ARG A 272 -7.08 2.55 -5.49
C ARG A 272 -7.05 1.42 -4.47
N ILE A 273 -7.92 0.42 -4.61
CA ILE A 273 -8.02 -0.70 -3.69
C ILE A 273 -7.83 -1.98 -4.52
N ALA A 274 -6.61 -2.16 -5.01
CA ALA A 274 -6.23 -3.32 -5.81
C ALA A 274 -6.54 -4.61 -5.06
N ILE A 275 -6.79 -5.71 -5.80
CA ILE A 275 -7.16 -7.03 -5.28
C ILE A 275 -8.59 -7.07 -4.72
N LEU A 276 -8.90 -6.23 -3.72
CA LEU A 276 -10.23 -6.17 -3.08
C LEU A 276 -11.31 -5.68 -4.06
N ILE A 277 -11.02 -4.60 -4.81
CA ILE A 277 -11.79 -4.24 -6.01
C ILE A 277 -11.08 -4.89 -7.20
N PRO A 278 -11.65 -5.96 -7.80
CA PRO A 278 -10.89 -6.88 -8.63
C PRO A 278 -10.75 -6.41 -10.08
N CYS A 279 -10.10 -5.27 -10.29
CA CYS A 279 -9.85 -4.74 -11.64
C CYS A 279 -8.94 -5.63 -12.51
N HIS A 280 -8.23 -6.60 -11.90
CA HIS A 280 -7.48 -7.63 -12.62
C HIS A 280 -8.40 -8.62 -13.36
N ARG A 281 -9.67 -8.76 -12.97
CA ARG A 281 -10.66 -9.65 -13.63
C ARG A 281 -11.22 -9.08 -14.93
N VAL A 282 -10.88 -7.84 -15.30
CA VAL A 282 -11.34 -7.25 -16.57
C VAL A 282 -10.26 -7.37 -17.64
N ILE A 283 -10.54 -8.01 -18.78
CA ILE A 283 -9.58 -8.30 -19.85
C ILE A 283 -10.02 -7.73 -21.21
N GLY A 284 -9.16 -7.83 -22.23
CA GLY A 284 -9.50 -7.51 -23.62
C GLY A 284 -10.61 -8.43 -24.14
N ALA A 285 -11.39 -7.96 -25.12
CA ALA A 285 -12.44 -8.78 -25.73
C ALA A 285 -11.88 -9.96 -26.55
N ASP A 286 -10.64 -9.83 -27.02
CA ASP A 286 -9.81 -10.87 -27.64
C ASP A 286 -9.14 -11.79 -26.61
N GLY A 287 -9.42 -11.58 -25.32
CA GLY A 287 -8.80 -12.27 -24.20
C GLY A 287 -7.55 -11.58 -23.68
N SER A 288 -6.86 -10.77 -24.49
CA SER A 288 -5.55 -10.20 -24.13
C SER A 288 -5.51 -9.52 -22.75
N LEU A 289 -4.41 -9.75 -22.03
CA LEU A 289 -4.11 -9.01 -20.81
C LEU A 289 -3.70 -7.58 -21.15
N THR A 290 -4.65 -6.67 -21.02
CA THR A 290 -4.44 -5.25 -21.23
C THR A 290 -4.61 -4.47 -19.93
N GLY A 291 -3.84 -3.40 -19.76
CA GLY A 291 -4.05 -2.37 -18.74
C GLY A 291 -4.16 -2.89 -17.29
N TYR A 292 -3.13 -2.70 -16.49
CA TYR A 292 -3.22 -2.89 -15.04
C TYR A 292 -2.32 -1.91 -14.31
N GLY A 293 -2.88 -1.20 -13.34
CA GLY A 293 -2.14 -0.17 -12.59
C GLY A 293 -0.91 -0.71 -11.86
N GLY A 294 -0.94 -1.99 -11.44
CA GLY A 294 0.18 -2.70 -10.82
C GLY A 294 1.09 -3.47 -11.79
N GLY A 295 0.90 -3.34 -13.11
CA GLY A 295 1.67 -4.08 -14.12
C GLY A 295 1.11 -5.45 -14.50
N LEU A 296 1.26 -5.84 -15.77
CA LEU A 296 0.62 -7.03 -16.34
C LEU A 296 1.03 -8.33 -15.65
N TRP A 297 2.27 -8.44 -15.17
CA TRP A 297 2.74 -9.63 -14.46
C TRP A 297 1.95 -9.88 -13.17
N ARG A 298 1.52 -8.83 -12.45
CA ARG A 298 0.68 -8.99 -11.24
C ARG A 298 -0.73 -9.43 -11.60
N LYS A 299 -1.30 -8.82 -12.64
CA LYS A 299 -2.61 -9.21 -13.18
C LYS A 299 -2.63 -10.68 -13.59
N GLN A 300 -1.61 -11.11 -14.31
CA GLN A 300 -1.40 -12.51 -14.67
C GLN A 300 -1.40 -13.41 -13.43
N ARG A 301 -0.55 -13.11 -12.44
CA ARG A 301 -0.43 -13.91 -11.22
C ARG A 301 -1.71 -13.99 -10.40
N LEU A 302 -2.48 -12.91 -10.33
CA LEU A 302 -3.79 -12.91 -9.67
C LEU A 302 -4.78 -13.79 -10.43
N LEU A 303 -4.82 -13.70 -11.76
CA LEU A 303 -5.70 -14.57 -12.57
C LEU A 303 -5.28 -16.05 -12.47
N ASP A 304 -3.99 -16.34 -12.46
CA ASP A 304 -3.46 -17.70 -12.26
C ASP A 304 -3.90 -18.27 -10.90
N LEU A 305 -3.75 -17.48 -9.84
CA LEU A 305 -4.20 -17.84 -8.49
C LEU A 305 -5.70 -18.14 -8.48
N GLU A 306 -6.49 -17.38 -9.25
CA GLU A 306 -7.94 -17.56 -9.36
C GLU A 306 -8.37 -18.68 -10.31
N GLY A 307 -7.44 -19.48 -10.85
CA GLY A 307 -7.75 -20.67 -11.66
C GLY A 307 -7.59 -20.48 -13.17
N HIS A 308 -6.95 -19.40 -13.64
CA HIS A 308 -6.64 -19.19 -15.06
C HIS A 308 -5.19 -19.55 -15.44
N GLY A 309 -4.54 -20.42 -14.67
CA GLY A 309 -3.18 -20.91 -14.91
C GLY A 309 -2.94 -21.38 -16.35
N GLY A 310 -1.90 -20.85 -17.00
CA GLY A 310 -1.44 -21.32 -18.31
C GLY A 310 -2.18 -20.78 -19.54
N ARG A 311 -3.16 -19.88 -19.37
CA ARG A 311 -3.88 -19.25 -20.50
C ARG A 311 -3.09 -18.19 -21.27
N TRP A 312 -2.01 -17.69 -20.67
CA TRP A 312 -1.31 -16.47 -21.11
C TRP A 312 0.23 -16.64 -21.12
N SER A 313 0.70 -17.89 -21.05
CA SER A 313 2.11 -18.29 -21.14
C SER A 313 2.53 -18.52 -22.58
#